data_AF-A0A0F5LUA1-F1
#
_entry.id   AF-A0A0F5LUA1-F1
#
_cell.length_a   1.000
_cell.length_b   1.000
_cell.length_c   1.000
_cell.angle_alpha   90.00
_cell.angle_beta   90.00
_cell.angle_gamma   90.00
#
_symmetry.space_group_name_H-M   'P 1'
#
loop_
_entity.id
_entity.type
_entity.pdbx_description
1 polymer ?
#
loop_
_entity_poly.entity_id
_entity_poly.type
_entity_poly.pdbx_seq_one_letter_code
_entity_poly.pdbx_strand_id
1 'polypeptide(L)'
;MNRWQRLRAKVYLNLMGLKRRMTLGTRVMLVDGEKVFLIRHSYIPGWQFPGGGVEPGETLELAAQRELLEESGYRVTAPMQLFGMYHNNSPITDRDHVAFFVARAFEQAFEFKPNLEIAEIGWFDRSALPQKVTPATSQRIDEYFDDAPKRDVWGY
;
A
#
# COMPACT_ATOMS: atom_id res chain seq x y z
N MET A 1 -12.44 34.99 -19.24
CA MET A 1 -11.26 34.35 -19.89
C MET A 1 -11.55 34.15 -21.37
N ASN A 2 -10.76 34.75 -22.27
CA ASN A 2 -10.98 34.65 -23.71
C ASN A 2 -10.62 33.24 -24.24
N ARG A 3 -11.02 32.92 -25.48
CA ARG A 3 -10.85 31.59 -26.07
C ARG A 3 -9.38 31.16 -26.16
N TRP A 4 -8.48 32.12 -26.40
CA TRP A 4 -7.04 31.93 -26.45
C TRP A 4 -6.38 31.66 -25.09
N GLN A 5 -6.82 32.36 -24.04
CA GLN A 5 -6.39 32.12 -22.66
C GLN A 5 -6.81 30.72 -22.20
N ARG A 6 -8.04 30.29 -22.55
CA ARG A 6 -8.53 28.93 -22.27
C ARG A 6 -7.69 27.86 -22.97
N LEU A 7 -7.36 28.06 -24.25
CA LEU A 7 -6.54 27.11 -25.00
C LEU A 7 -5.12 27.00 -24.43
N ARG A 8 -4.47 28.13 -24.15
CA ARG A 8 -3.13 28.17 -23.52
C ARG A 8 -3.12 27.48 -22.16
N ALA A 9 -4.11 27.76 -21.31
CA ALA A 9 -4.23 27.10 -20.01
C ALA A 9 -4.40 25.58 -20.15
N LYS A 10 -5.24 25.12 -21.08
CA LYS A 10 -5.45 23.69 -21.33
C LYS A 10 -4.16 23.00 -21.78
N VAL A 11 -3.42 23.59 -22.73
CA VAL A 11 -2.14 23.04 -23.20
C VAL A 11 -1.12 23.01 -22.07
N TYR A 12 -0.99 24.11 -21.32
CA TYR A 12 -0.07 24.19 -20.18
C TYR A 12 -0.39 23.15 -19.10
N LEU A 13 -1.65 23.02 -18.69
CA LEU A 13 -2.07 22.05 -17.67
C LEU A 13 -1.84 20.60 -18.13
N ASN A 14 -2.08 20.28 -19.40
CA ASN A 14 -1.78 18.94 -19.93
C ASN A 14 -0.28 18.64 -19.92
N LEU A 15 0.56 19.58 -20.36
CA LEU A 15 2.02 19.43 -20.32
C LEU A 15 2.55 19.31 -18.89
N MET A 16 2.03 20.11 -17.97
CA MET A 16 2.37 20.01 -16.55
C MET A 16 1.86 18.71 -15.92
N GLY A 17 0.68 18.22 -16.30
CA GLY A 17 0.17 16.93 -15.84
C GLY A 17 1.05 15.76 -16.25
N LEU A 18 1.57 15.78 -17.48
CA LEU A 18 2.56 14.79 -17.93
C LEU A 18 3.89 14.90 -17.16
N LYS A 19 4.38 16.12 -16.94
CA LYS A 19 5.66 16.36 -16.24
C LYS A 19 5.59 16.05 -14.74
N ARG A 20 4.46 16.35 -14.10
CA ARG A 20 4.20 16.20 -12.66
C ARG A 20 3.30 15.00 -12.34
N ARG A 21 3.31 13.99 -13.21
CA ARG A 21 2.54 12.77 -12.98
C ARG A 21 3.04 12.12 -11.70
N MET A 22 2.16 11.95 -10.73
CA MET A 22 2.43 11.20 -9.51
C MET A 22 1.77 9.83 -9.63
N THR A 23 2.33 8.83 -8.96
CA THR A 23 1.70 7.52 -8.80
C THR A 23 1.18 7.40 -7.37
N LEU A 24 0.07 6.66 -7.24
CA LEU A 24 -0.52 6.34 -5.96
C LEU A 24 -0.48 4.82 -5.81
N GLY A 25 0.10 4.38 -4.71
CA GLY A 25 0.04 3.02 -4.23
C GLY A 25 -0.75 2.95 -2.94
N THR A 26 -1.15 1.73 -2.59
CA THR A 26 -1.87 1.44 -1.36
C THR A 26 -1.27 0.21 -0.70
N ARG A 27 -1.31 0.16 0.64
CA ARG A 27 -0.83 -0.97 1.44
C ARG A 27 -1.78 -1.20 2.60
N VAL A 28 -2.04 -2.46 2.94
CA VAL A 28 -3.00 -2.81 4.01
C VAL A 28 -2.35 -3.70 5.05
N MET A 29 -2.39 -3.27 6.31
CA MET A 29 -2.07 -4.14 7.44
C MET A 29 -3.36 -4.71 8.03
N LEU A 30 -3.52 -6.03 7.93
CA LEU A 30 -4.52 -6.74 8.73
C LEU A 30 -3.96 -6.97 10.13
N VAL A 31 -4.78 -6.69 11.15
CA VAL A 31 -4.40 -6.84 12.56
C VAL A 31 -5.38 -7.80 13.26
N ASP A 32 -4.84 -8.89 13.80
CA ASP A 32 -5.53 -9.83 14.67
C ASP A 32 -4.82 -9.91 16.03
N GLY A 33 -5.30 -9.12 16.99
CA GLY A 33 -4.61 -8.93 18.28
C GLY A 33 -3.20 -8.36 18.07
N GLU A 34 -2.19 -9.13 18.47
CA GLU A 34 -0.75 -8.81 18.32
C GLU A 34 -0.15 -9.36 17.02
N LYS A 35 -0.97 -9.97 16.14
CA LYS A 35 -0.53 -10.55 14.88
C LYS A 35 -0.84 -9.63 13.71
N VAL A 36 0.05 -9.68 12.73
CA VAL A 36 -0.08 -9.00 11.45
C VAL A 36 0.01 -9.98 10.29
N PHE A 37 -0.71 -9.68 9.22
CA PHE A 37 -0.66 -10.47 8.00
C PHE A 37 0.36 -9.88 7.02
N LEU A 38 1.24 -10.72 6.49
CA LEU A 38 2.27 -10.36 5.53
C LEU A 38 2.26 -11.31 4.33
N ILE A 39 2.72 -10.80 3.20
CA ILE A 39 2.92 -11.55 1.96
C ILE A 39 4.39 -11.48 1.54
N ARG A 40 4.81 -12.46 0.75
CA ARG A 40 6.15 -12.52 0.16
C ARG A 40 6.03 -12.73 -1.35
N HIS A 41 6.52 -11.76 -2.11
CA HIS A 41 6.53 -11.87 -3.57
C HIS A 41 7.60 -12.87 -4.03
N SER A 42 7.38 -13.44 -5.21
CA SER A 42 8.33 -14.35 -5.87
C SER A 42 9.54 -13.60 -6.46
N TYR A 43 9.38 -12.33 -6.83
CA TYR A 43 10.36 -11.54 -7.59
C TYR A 43 10.99 -10.38 -6.80
N ILE A 44 10.41 -9.96 -5.67
CA ILE A 44 10.98 -8.96 -4.77
C ILE A 44 11.32 -9.63 -3.43
N PRO A 45 12.52 -9.41 -2.87
CA PRO A 45 12.88 -10.00 -1.60
C PRO A 45 12.10 -9.36 -0.45
N GLY A 46 11.69 -10.23 0.47
CA GLY A 46 11.23 -9.84 1.79
C GLY A 46 9.72 -9.91 2.00
N TRP A 47 9.35 -9.84 3.26
CA TRP A 47 7.96 -9.84 3.70
C TRP A 47 7.44 -8.42 3.80
N GLN A 48 6.27 -8.18 3.21
CA GLN A 48 5.63 -6.88 3.14
C GLN A 48 4.11 -6.98 3.31
N PHE A 49 3.47 -5.83 3.51
CA PHE A 49 2.01 -5.76 3.50
C PHE A 49 1.45 -5.99 2.10
N PRO A 50 0.28 -6.62 1.96
CA PRO A 50 -0.45 -6.64 0.70
C PRO A 50 -0.75 -5.23 0.19
N GLY A 51 -0.77 -5.06 -1.11
CA GLY A 51 -1.08 -3.81 -1.77
C GLY A 51 -0.27 -3.55 -3.04
N GLY A 52 -0.79 -2.63 -3.86
CA GLY A 52 -0.29 -2.34 -5.19
C GLY A 52 -0.67 -0.94 -5.67
N GLY A 53 -0.73 -0.78 -6.98
CA GLY A 53 -1.04 0.49 -7.64
C GLY A 53 -2.53 0.81 -7.59
N VAL A 54 -2.84 2.11 -7.55
CA VAL A 54 -4.21 2.60 -7.67
C VAL A 54 -4.54 2.82 -9.14
N GLU A 55 -5.56 2.12 -9.61
CA GLU A 55 -6.02 2.16 -11.00
C GLU A 55 -6.97 3.34 -11.29
N PRO A 56 -7.16 3.70 -12.57
CA PRO A 56 -8.15 4.71 -12.93
C PRO A 56 -9.57 4.31 -12.53
N GLY A 57 -10.23 5.16 -11.73
CA GLY A 57 -11.64 5.00 -11.38
C GLY A 57 -11.90 4.34 -10.02
N GLU A 58 -10.87 3.97 -9.27
CA GLU A 58 -11.00 3.47 -7.90
C GLU A 58 -10.53 4.49 -6.84
N THR A 59 -11.05 4.36 -5.62
CA THR A 59 -10.53 5.08 -4.46
C THR A 59 -9.30 4.35 -3.91
N LEU A 60 -8.48 5.02 -3.09
CA LEU A 60 -7.35 4.41 -2.38
C LEU A 60 -7.77 3.17 -1.57
N GLU A 61 -8.94 3.24 -0.95
CA GLU A 61 -9.49 2.16 -0.14
C GLU A 61 -9.97 1.00 -1.02
N LEU A 62 -10.63 1.28 -2.15
CA LEU A 62 -11.04 0.24 -3.10
C LEU A 62 -9.85 -0.50 -3.71
N ALA A 63 -8.80 0.24 -4.08
CA ALA A 63 -7.54 -0.35 -4.52
C ALA A 63 -6.96 -1.29 -3.44
N ALA A 64 -6.97 -0.85 -2.17
CA ALA A 64 -6.47 -1.66 -1.06
C ALA A 64 -7.29 -2.94 -0.84
N GLN A 65 -8.62 -2.86 -0.98
CA GLN A 65 -9.50 -4.02 -0.88
C GLN A 65 -9.28 -5.01 -2.02
N ARG A 66 -9.12 -4.51 -3.26
CA ARG A 66 -8.84 -5.33 -4.45
C ARG A 66 -7.52 -6.08 -4.29
N GLU A 67 -6.44 -5.36 -4.03
CA GLU A 67 -5.09 -5.93 -3.87
C GLU A 67 -5.05 -6.95 -2.72
N LEU A 68 -5.64 -6.60 -1.57
CA LEU A 68 -5.73 -7.53 -0.44
C LEU A 68 -6.43 -8.84 -0.84
N LEU A 69 -7.57 -8.74 -1.53
CA LEU A 69 -8.33 -9.92 -1.95
C LEU A 69 -7.55 -10.76 -2.94
N GLU A 70 -6.92 -10.15 -3.94
CA GLU A 70 -6.14 -10.83 -4.99
C GLU A 70 -4.89 -11.52 -4.44
N GLU A 71 -4.15 -10.86 -3.55
CA GLU A 71 -2.87 -11.35 -3.04
C GLU A 71 -3.00 -12.31 -1.84
N SER A 72 -4.15 -12.31 -1.14
CA SER A 72 -4.28 -13.03 0.14
C SER A 72 -5.56 -13.85 0.31
N GLY A 73 -6.59 -13.61 -0.50
CA GLY A 73 -7.91 -14.20 -0.32
C GLY A 73 -8.70 -13.62 0.87
N TYR A 74 -8.19 -12.60 1.57
CA TYR A 74 -8.93 -11.91 2.62
C TYR A 74 -9.71 -10.71 2.08
N ARG A 75 -10.86 -10.45 2.70
CA ARG A 75 -11.69 -9.28 2.42
C ARG A 75 -11.98 -8.54 3.72
N VAL A 76 -11.87 -7.21 3.72
CA VAL A 76 -12.30 -6.39 4.85
C VAL A 76 -13.83 -6.30 4.91
N THR A 77 -14.38 -6.34 6.11
CA THR A 77 -15.84 -6.35 6.37
C THR A 77 -16.34 -5.06 7.02
N ALA A 78 -15.44 -4.11 7.29
CA ALA A 78 -15.74 -2.76 7.75
C ALA A 78 -14.76 -1.75 7.12
N PRO A 79 -15.06 -0.43 7.17
CA PRO A 79 -14.15 0.59 6.68
C PRO A 79 -12.76 0.50 7.32
N MET A 80 -11.73 0.67 6.50
CA MET A 80 -10.35 0.66 6.95
C MET A 80 -9.95 2.03 7.53
N GLN A 81 -9.03 2.02 8.49
CA GLN A 81 -8.41 3.24 8.98
C GLN A 81 -7.29 3.65 8.01
N LEU A 82 -7.37 4.85 7.43
CA LEU A 82 -6.20 5.47 6.81
C LEU A 82 -5.21 5.85 7.93
N PHE A 83 -4.13 5.08 8.06
CA PHE A 83 -3.13 5.30 9.10
C PHE A 83 -2.14 6.41 8.72
N GLY A 84 -1.80 6.50 7.44
CA GLY A 84 -0.91 7.54 6.94
C GLY A 84 -0.79 7.58 5.43
N MET A 85 -0.29 8.70 4.93
CA MET A 85 0.15 8.87 3.55
C MET A 85 1.65 9.17 3.56
N TYR A 86 2.40 8.45 2.74
CA TYR A 86 3.85 8.50 2.77
C TYR A 86 4.41 8.75 1.38
N HIS A 87 5.47 9.54 1.28
CA HIS A 87 6.27 9.59 0.06
C HIS A 87 7.12 8.32 -0.05
N ASN A 88 6.98 7.58 -1.15
CA ASN A 88 7.80 6.40 -1.38
C ASN A 88 9.10 6.81 -2.07
N ASN A 89 10.13 7.00 -1.25
CA ASN A 89 11.49 7.29 -1.70
C ASN A 89 12.11 6.03 -2.32
N SER A 90 11.72 5.70 -3.56
CA SER A 90 12.27 4.59 -4.32
C SER A 90 13.46 5.06 -5.16
N PRO A 91 14.55 4.28 -5.26
CA PRO A 91 15.66 4.60 -6.17
C PRO A 91 15.24 4.57 -7.66
N ILE A 92 14.07 3.99 -7.97
CA ILE A 92 13.53 3.89 -9.33
C ILE A 92 12.73 5.15 -9.71
N THR A 93 12.00 5.73 -8.76
CA THR A 93 11.09 6.88 -9.00
C THR A 93 10.85 7.66 -7.71
N ASP A 94 10.81 8.99 -7.81
CA ASP A 94 10.49 9.91 -6.70
C ASP A 94 9.02 10.37 -6.71
N ARG A 95 8.18 9.76 -7.56
CA ARG A 95 6.81 10.21 -7.85
C ARG A 95 5.74 9.50 -7.05
N ASP A 96 6.13 8.48 -6.30
CA ASP A 96 5.20 7.52 -5.73
C ASP A 96 4.78 7.90 -4.31
N HIS A 97 3.49 7.76 -4.02
CA HIS A 97 2.93 8.00 -2.69
C HIS A 97 2.12 6.79 -2.27
N VAL A 98 2.30 6.35 -1.03
CA VAL A 98 1.64 5.17 -0.48
C VAL A 98 0.62 5.59 0.56
N ALA A 99 -0.64 5.26 0.32
CA ALA A 99 -1.69 5.28 1.34
C ALA A 99 -1.62 3.98 2.14
N PHE A 100 -1.43 4.08 3.45
CA PHE A 100 -1.35 2.91 4.33
C PHE A 100 -2.60 2.79 5.17
N PHE A 101 -3.27 1.66 5.02
CA PHE A 101 -4.50 1.32 5.71
C PHE A 101 -4.25 0.27 6.79
N VAL A 102 -5.06 0.35 7.84
CA VAL A 102 -5.14 -0.68 8.88
C VAL A 102 -6.57 -1.21 8.93
N ALA A 103 -6.70 -2.53 8.94
CA ALA A 103 -7.99 -3.20 9.03
C ALA A 103 -8.00 -4.21 10.19
N ARG A 104 -9.07 -4.18 10.97
CA ARG A 104 -9.32 -5.10 12.10
C ARG A 104 -10.55 -5.99 11.90
N ALA A 105 -11.39 -5.68 10.93
CA ALA A 105 -12.58 -6.45 10.59
C ALA A 105 -12.40 -7.00 9.18
N PHE A 106 -12.22 -8.31 9.09
CA PHE A 106 -11.97 -9.02 7.84
C PHE A 106 -12.44 -10.47 7.96
N GLU A 107 -12.57 -11.12 6.81
CA GLU A 107 -12.87 -12.53 6.69
C GLU A 107 -12.03 -13.14 5.56
N GLN A 108 -11.80 -14.45 5.63
CA GLN A 108 -11.18 -15.17 4.52
C GLN A 108 -12.26 -15.50 3.49
N ALA A 109 -12.24 -14.83 2.35
CA ALA A 109 -13.18 -15.05 1.26
C ALA A 109 -12.87 -16.36 0.50
N PHE A 110 -11.58 -16.68 0.36
CA PHE A 110 -11.13 -17.96 -0.20
C PHE A 110 -9.73 -18.33 0.32
N GLU A 111 -9.39 -19.61 0.18
CA GLU A 111 -8.04 -20.10 0.46
C GLU A 111 -7.09 -19.66 -0.66
N PHE A 112 -6.13 -18.81 -0.32
CA PHE A 112 -5.10 -18.36 -1.25
C PHE A 112 -4.17 -19.52 -1.64
N LYS A 113 -3.81 -19.57 -2.92
CA LYS A 113 -2.84 -20.53 -3.45
C LYS A 113 -1.65 -19.76 -4.04
N PRO A 114 -0.41 -20.09 -3.65
CA PRO A 114 0.78 -19.50 -4.23
C PRO A 114 0.75 -19.48 -5.75
N ASN A 115 1.19 -18.39 -6.33
CA ASN A 115 1.21 -18.16 -7.76
C ASN A 115 2.53 -17.50 -8.19
N LEU A 116 2.63 -17.09 -9.46
CA LEU A 116 3.86 -16.48 -9.98
C LEU A 116 4.23 -15.17 -9.28
N GLU A 117 3.25 -14.47 -8.71
CA GLU A 117 3.44 -13.19 -8.05
C GLU A 117 3.71 -13.35 -6.56
N ILE A 118 2.84 -14.07 -5.85
CA ILE A 118 2.93 -14.28 -4.41
C ILE A 118 3.39 -15.71 -4.13
N ALA A 119 4.57 -15.83 -3.55
CA ALA A 119 5.17 -17.11 -3.18
C ALA A 119 4.57 -17.65 -1.88
N GLU A 120 4.38 -16.78 -0.89
CA GLU A 120 3.93 -17.16 0.45
C GLU A 120 3.11 -16.05 1.10
N ILE A 121 2.21 -16.46 1.99
CA ILE A 121 1.44 -15.60 2.88
C ILE A 121 1.53 -16.12 4.31
N GLY A 122 1.38 -15.25 5.31
CA GLY A 122 1.45 -15.69 6.70
C GLY A 122 0.98 -14.67 7.71
N TRP A 123 0.49 -15.20 8.83
CA TRP A 123 0.22 -14.45 10.06
C TRP A 123 1.42 -14.54 10.98
N PHE A 124 1.92 -13.41 11.44
CA PHE A 124 3.10 -13.33 12.29
C PHE A 124 2.81 -12.48 13.51
N ASP A 125 3.30 -12.92 14.66
CA ASP A 125 3.31 -12.09 15.86
C ASP A 125 4.27 -10.91 15.66
N ARG A 126 3.87 -9.70 16.07
CA ARG A 126 4.72 -8.51 15.90
C ARG A 126 6.07 -8.63 16.63
N SER A 127 6.15 -9.45 17.69
CA SER A 127 7.37 -9.69 18.45
C SER A 127 8.25 -10.80 17.84
N ALA A 128 7.72 -11.54 16.87
CA ALA A 128 8.39 -12.67 16.22
C ALA A 128 8.20 -12.64 14.69
N LEU A 129 8.47 -11.48 14.10
CA LEU A 129 8.41 -11.29 12.65
C LEU A 129 9.39 -12.22 11.90
N PRO A 130 9.04 -12.66 10.68
CA PRO A 130 9.90 -13.54 9.91
C PRO A 130 11.20 -12.82 9.50
N GLN A 131 12.23 -13.60 9.18
CA GLN A 131 13.45 -13.02 8.62
C GLN A 131 13.15 -12.30 7.31
N LYS A 132 13.86 -11.19 7.04
CA LYS A 132 13.73 -10.37 5.83
C LYS A 132 12.39 -9.64 5.70
N VAL A 133 11.74 -9.27 6.80
CA VAL A 133 10.72 -8.19 6.74
C VAL A 133 11.39 -6.91 6.23
N THR A 134 10.72 -6.20 5.32
CA THR A 134 11.27 -4.93 4.83
C THR A 134 11.27 -3.89 5.97
N PRO A 135 12.27 -3.00 6.05
CA PRO A 135 12.29 -1.90 7.01
C PRO A 135 11.00 -1.08 7.01
N ALA A 136 10.46 -0.74 5.83
CA ALA A 136 9.18 -0.05 5.72
C ALA A 136 8.06 -0.79 6.47
N THR A 137 7.99 -2.11 6.31
CA THR A 137 6.99 -2.95 6.98
C THR A 137 7.18 -2.99 8.49
N SER A 138 8.39 -3.29 9.00
CA SER A 138 8.60 -3.35 10.46
C SER A 138 8.38 -1.98 11.11
N GLN A 139 8.81 -0.90 10.47
CA GLN A 139 8.62 0.45 10.96
C GLN A 139 7.13 0.84 11.10
N ARG A 140 6.28 0.47 10.15
CA ARG A 140 4.84 0.73 10.24
C ARG A 140 4.16 -0.11 11.33
N ILE A 141 4.68 -1.31 11.62
CA ILE A 141 4.22 -2.13 12.74
C ILE A 141 4.57 -1.41 14.04
N ASP A 142 5.82 -0.98 14.22
CA ASP A 142 6.27 -0.25 15.42
C ASP A 142 5.48 1.06 15.63
N GLU A 143 5.26 1.83 14.57
CA GLU A 143 4.47 3.07 14.61
C GLU A 143 3.01 2.85 15.01
N TYR A 144 2.45 1.68 14.68
CA TYR A 144 1.06 1.36 15.01
C TYR A 144 0.91 0.76 16.41
N PHE A 145 1.80 -0.15 16.81
CA PHE A 145 1.68 -0.89 18.07
C PHE A 145 2.40 -0.22 19.24
N ASP A 146 3.52 0.46 18.99
CA ASP A 146 4.41 0.98 20.03
C ASP A 146 4.43 2.53 20.10
N ASP A 147 3.48 3.19 19.42
CA ASP A 147 3.36 4.65 19.33
C ASP A 147 4.68 5.33 18.89
N ALA A 148 5.47 4.62 18.09
CA ALA A 148 6.71 5.16 17.55
C ALA A 148 6.41 6.37 16.64
N PRO A 149 7.29 7.39 16.60
CA PRO A 149 7.06 8.56 15.75
C PRO A 149 6.88 8.17 14.28
N LYS A 150 5.80 8.64 13.66
CA LYS A 150 5.54 8.45 12.24
C LYS A 150 6.63 9.11 11.40
N ARG A 151 7.19 8.36 10.45
CA ARG A 151 8.11 8.92 9.45
C ARG A 151 7.35 9.55 8.29
N ASP A 152 7.98 10.49 7.59
CA ASP A 152 7.39 11.13 6.41
C ASP A 152 7.46 10.26 5.13
N VAL A 153 8.34 9.25 5.13
CA VAL A 153 8.62 8.39 3.98
C VAL A 153 8.19 6.94 4.23
N TRP A 154 7.87 6.24 3.14
CA TRP A 154 7.59 4.80 3.12
C TRP A 154 8.88 3.98 3.03
N GLY A 155 9.76 4.35 2.10
CA GLY A 155 10.98 3.63 1.76
C GLY A 155 12.22 4.01 2.59
N TYR A 156 13.19 3.10 2.55
CA TYR A 156 14.41 2.94 3.35
C TYR A 156 15.13 4.20 3.84
#